data_AF-A0A0G1Y9U6-F1
#
_entry.id   AF-A0A0G1Y9U6-F1
#
_cell.length_a   1.000
_cell.length_b   1.000
_cell.length_c   1.000
_cell.angle_alpha   90.00
_cell.angle_beta   90.00
_cell.angle_gamma   90.00
#
_symmetry.space_group_name_H-M   'P 1'
#
loop_
_entity.id
_entity.type
_entity.pdbx_description
1 polymer ?
#
loop_
_entity_poly.entity_id
_entity_poly.type
_entity_poly.pdbx_seq_one_letter_code
_entity_poly.pdbx_strand_id
1 'polypeptide(L)'
;MKFILAKKEGMTRVFGEDGRARAGTILAADPVTVTAVKTKEGKDAYSAVQVGAGVRRTKNISKAILGHTKGKGYTDIREFRTDDSAEVGSTIDASVFAVGDVVQVSGLTKGKGFAGVVKRHGFHGGPRSHGQKHLEIRHCHAHGRQDG
;
A
#
# COMPACT_ATOMS: atom_id res chain seq x y z
N MET A 1 -5.75 14.25 10.59
CA MET A 1 -5.26 13.53 9.39
C MET A 1 -6.37 12.61 8.88
N LYS A 2 -6.72 12.70 7.60
CA LYS A 2 -7.74 11.85 6.96
C LYS A 2 -7.06 10.58 6.43
N PHE A 3 -7.63 9.41 6.70
CA PHE A 3 -7.10 8.13 6.21
C PHE A 3 -8.24 7.13 5.99
N ILE A 4 -8.03 6.20 5.07
CA ILE A 4 -8.92 5.07 4.81
C ILE A 4 -8.13 3.92 4.20
N LEU A 5 -8.63 2.69 4.40
CA LEU A 5 -8.16 1.55 3.64
C LEU A 5 -9.10 1.32 2.47
N ALA A 6 -8.53 1.19 1.28
CA ALA A 6 -9.30 0.94 0.08
C ALA A 6 -8.65 -0.16 -0.76
N LYS A 7 -9.49 -0.92 -1.46
CA LYS A 7 -9.08 -1.92 -2.43
C LYS A 7 -9.13 -1.32 -3.83
N LYS A 8 -8.04 -1.46 -4.58
CA LYS A 8 -8.02 -1.07 -5.99
C LYS A 8 -8.85 -2.06 -6.81
N GLU A 9 -9.97 -1.60 -7.34
CA GLU A 9 -10.87 -2.41 -8.17
C GLU A 9 -10.48 -2.31 -9.66
N GLY A 10 -10.14 -1.12 -10.14
CA GLY A 10 -9.87 -0.93 -11.55
C GLY A 10 -9.30 0.42 -11.91
N MET A 11 -9.06 0.62 -13.19
CA MET A 11 -8.66 1.90 -13.77
C MET A 11 -9.60 2.24 -14.92
N THR A 12 -9.98 3.50 -15.00
CA THR A 12 -10.89 4.03 -16.01
C THR A 12 -10.34 5.35 -16.55
N ARG A 13 -10.99 5.89 -17.57
CA ARG A 13 -10.76 7.23 -18.08
C ARG A 13 -11.98 8.09 -17.73
N VAL A 14 -11.72 9.23 -17.11
CA VAL A 14 -12.75 10.22 -16.77
C VAL A 14 -12.60 11.39 -17.73
N PHE A 15 -13.70 11.84 -18.30
CA PHE A 15 -13.74 13.03 -19.15
C PHE A 15 -14.09 14.24 -18.28
N GLY A 16 -13.23 15.25 -18.28
CA GLY A 16 -13.50 16.52 -17.62
C GLY A 16 -14.43 17.40 -18.46
N GLU A 17 -14.97 18.45 -17.83
CA GLU A 17 -15.79 19.47 -18.50
C GLU A 17 -15.00 20.21 -19.60
N ASP A 18 -13.67 20.22 -19.50
CA ASP A 18 -12.72 20.73 -20.50
C ASP A 18 -12.59 19.81 -21.75
N GLY A 19 -13.36 18.72 -21.82
CA GLY A 19 -13.28 17.72 -22.88
C GLY A 19 -12.03 16.86 -22.83
N ARG A 20 -11.16 17.04 -21.83
CA ARG A 20 -9.89 16.29 -21.73
C ARG A 20 -10.11 14.96 -21.00
N ALA A 21 -9.46 13.93 -21.53
CA ALA A 21 -9.41 12.61 -20.91
C ALA A 21 -8.34 12.56 -19.81
N ARG A 22 -8.73 12.17 -18.60
CA ARG A 22 -7.82 11.95 -17.46
C ARG A 22 -7.89 10.49 -17.01
N ALA A 23 -6.76 9.91 -16.63
CA ALA A 23 -6.74 8.57 -16.07
C ALA A 23 -7.24 8.60 -14.62
N GLY A 24 -8.24 7.77 -14.31
CA GLY A 24 -8.81 7.61 -12.97
C GLY A 24 -8.60 6.18 -12.46
N THR A 25 -8.41 6.03 -11.16
CA THR A 25 -8.40 4.72 -10.50
C THR A 25 -9.63 4.60 -9.61
N ILE A 26 -10.35 3.49 -9.74
CA ILE A 26 -11.51 3.19 -8.90
C ILE A 26 -11.01 2.43 -7.67
N LEU A 27 -11.26 3.03 -6.50
CA LEU A 27 -10.94 2.45 -5.20
C LEU A 27 -12.25 2.12 -4.48
N ALA A 28 -12.45 0.86 -4.12
CA ALA A 28 -13.51 0.45 -3.22
C ALA A 28 -13.05 0.70 -1.78
N ALA A 29 -13.68 1.67 -1.13
CA ALA A 29 -13.36 2.09 0.23
C ALA A 29 -14.52 1.69 1.15
N ASP A 30 -14.45 0.48 1.68
CA ASP A 30 -15.41 0.02 2.69
C ASP A 30 -15.19 0.77 4.01
N PRO A 31 -16.24 0.93 4.84
CA PRO A 31 -16.11 1.55 6.16
C PRO A 31 -15.06 0.82 7.01
N VAL A 32 -14.11 1.57 7.59
CA VAL A 32 -13.06 1.00 8.44
C VAL A 32 -13.39 1.27 9.91
N THR A 33 -13.14 0.28 10.77
CA THR A 33 -13.42 0.41 12.22
C THR A 33 -12.12 0.60 12.98
N VAL A 34 -12.08 1.58 13.90
CA VAL A 34 -10.93 1.78 14.79
C VAL A 34 -10.86 0.63 15.81
N THR A 35 -9.77 -0.13 15.78
CA THR A 35 -9.58 -1.30 16.66
C THR A 35 -8.79 -0.95 17.92
N ALA A 36 -7.82 -0.05 17.81
CA ALA A 36 -6.99 0.38 18.93
C ALA A 36 -6.44 1.79 18.68
N VAL A 37 -6.15 2.51 19.76
CA VAL A 37 -5.54 3.84 19.73
C VAL A 37 -4.30 3.77 20.60
N LYS A 38 -3.16 4.20 20.05
CA LYS A 38 -1.85 4.23 20.71
C LYS A 38 -1.49 5.67 21.02
N THR A 39 -0.92 5.89 22.20
CA THR A 39 -0.50 7.21 22.68
C THR A 39 1.01 7.22 22.97
N LYS A 40 1.64 8.40 22.83
CA LYS A 40 3.08 8.61 23.12
C LYS A 40 3.48 8.23 24.53
N GLU A 41 2.61 8.47 25.51
CA GLU A 41 2.82 8.17 26.93
C GLU A 41 2.54 6.69 27.27
N GLY A 42 1.95 5.96 26.33
CA GLY A 42 1.63 4.55 26.48
C GLY A 42 2.81 3.62 26.23
N LYS A 43 2.53 2.32 26.30
CA LYS A 43 3.52 1.24 26.13
C LYS A 43 4.24 1.25 24.77
N ASP A 44 3.61 1.80 23.75
CA ASP A 44 4.10 1.79 22.38
C ASP A 44 5.06 2.96 22.05
N ALA A 45 5.14 3.99 22.90
CA ALA A 45 5.99 5.19 22.71
C ALA A 45 5.77 5.98 21.41
N TYR A 46 4.61 5.84 20.75
CA TYR A 46 4.20 6.68 19.60
C TYR A 46 2.67 6.82 19.52
N SER A 47 2.21 7.92 18.92
CA SER A 47 0.80 8.13 18.61
C SER A 47 0.42 7.48 17.28
N ALA A 48 -0.57 6.60 17.31
CA ALA A 48 -1.13 6.01 16.10
C ALA A 48 -2.56 5.51 16.32
N VAL A 49 -3.34 5.50 15.24
CA VAL A 49 -4.67 4.89 15.21
C VAL A 49 -4.59 3.60 14.40
N GLN A 50 -5.01 2.50 15.00
CA GLN A 50 -5.13 1.22 14.32
C GLN A 50 -6.57 1.04 13.82
N VAL A 51 -6.69 0.66 12.54
CA VAL A 51 -7.99 0.40 11.90
C VAL A 51 -8.04 -0.99 11.29
N GLY A 52 -9.21 -1.60 11.36
CA GLY A 52 -9.56 -2.85 10.70
C GLY A 52 -10.51 -2.60 9.53
N ALA A 53 -10.22 -3.24 8.38
CA ALA A 53 -11.04 -3.19 7.18
C ALA A 53 -11.43 -4.60 6.70
N GLY A 54 -12.60 -4.68 6.07
CA GLY A 54 -13.18 -5.90 5.55
C GLY A 54 -13.67 -6.86 6.64
N VAL A 55 -14.42 -7.88 6.23
CA VAL A 55 -14.97 -8.91 7.13
C VAL A 55 -14.35 -10.25 6.80
N ARG A 56 -13.78 -10.90 7.81
CA ARG A 56 -13.22 -12.25 7.71
C ARG A 56 -13.87 -13.16 8.75
N ARG A 57 -14.22 -14.38 8.32
CA ARG A 57 -14.83 -15.39 9.21
C ARG A 57 -13.90 -15.68 10.38
N THR A 58 -14.45 -15.64 11.60
CA THR A 58 -13.72 -15.83 12.86
C THR A 58 -12.93 -17.14 12.91
N LYS A 59 -13.46 -18.23 12.33
CA LYS A 59 -12.76 -19.52 12.21
C LYS A 59 -11.45 -19.47 11.41
N ASN A 60 -11.27 -18.45 10.56
CA ASN A 60 -10.08 -18.27 9.72
C ASN A 60 -9.09 -17.27 10.34
N ILE A 61 -9.29 -16.85 11.60
CA ILE A 61 -8.48 -15.85 12.30
C ILE A 61 -7.87 -16.49 13.53
N SER A 62 -6.61 -16.14 13.84
CA SER A 62 -5.95 -16.65 15.04
C SER A 62 -6.61 -16.11 16.31
N LYS A 63 -6.62 -16.91 17.38
CA LYS A 63 -7.22 -16.54 18.66
C LYS A 63 -6.64 -15.24 19.25
N ALA A 64 -5.34 -15.01 19.04
CA ALA A 64 -4.66 -13.80 19.50
C ALA A 64 -5.21 -12.53 18.82
N ILE A 65 -5.39 -12.55 17.49
CA ILE A 65 -5.98 -11.42 16.76
C ILE A 65 -7.43 -11.22 17.18
N LEU A 66 -8.19 -12.29 17.33
CA LEU A 66 -9.60 -12.22 17.72
C LEU A 66 -9.79 -11.64 19.14
N GLY A 67 -8.89 -11.97 20.07
CA GLY A 67 -8.85 -11.33 21.40
C GLY A 67 -8.53 -9.84 21.30
N HIS A 68 -7.55 -9.46 20.48
CA HIS A 68 -7.15 -8.07 20.25
C HIS A 68 -8.27 -7.24 19.62
N THR A 69 -9.01 -7.80 18.67
CA THR A 69 -10.09 -7.11 17.95
C THR A 69 -11.46 -7.24 18.61
N LYS A 70 -11.51 -7.64 19.89
CA LYS A 70 -12.74 -7.81 20.68
C LYS A 70 -13.78 -8.73 20.01
N GLY A 71 -13.31 -9.81 19.40
CA GLY A 71 -14.18 -10.82 18.76
C GLY A 71 -14.54 -10.53 17.30
N LYS A 72 -14.18 -9.35 16.76
CA LYS A 72 -14.48 -8.98 15.37
C LYS A 72 -13.40 -9.47 14.42
N GLY A 73 -13.80 -10.06 13.29
CA GLY A 73 -12.86 -10.56 12.30
C GLY A 73 -12.63 -9.58 11.15
N TYR A 74 -11.43 -9.00 11.07
CA TYR A 74 -11.03 -8.12 9.97
C TYR A 74 -10.13 -8.84 8.97
N THR A 75 -10.22 -8.43 7.70
CA THR A 75 -9.34 -8.96 6.64
C THR A 75 -7.97 -8.31 6.72
N ASP A 76 -7.94 -6.99 6.85
CA ASP A 76 -6.73 -6.18 6.92
C ASP A 76 -6.76 -5.33 8.20
N ILE A 77 -5.62 -5.25 8.89
CA ILE A 77 -5.42 -4.37 10.04
C ILE A 77 -4.18 -3.53 9.75
N ARG A 78 -4.32 -2.21 9.81
CA ARG A 78 -3.24 -1.26 9.54
C ARG A 78 -3.21 -0.15 10.59
N GLU A 79 -2.04 0.47 10.74
CA GLU A 79 -1.82 1.57 11.66
C GLU A 79 -1.47 2.83 10.88
N PHE A 80 -2.07 3.95 11.30
CA PHE A 80 -1.79 5.28 10.78
C PHE A 80 -1.20 6.10 11.91
N ARG A 81 0.02 6.61 11.71
CA ARG A 81 0.65 7.52 12.67
C ARG A 81 -0.07 8.87 12.63
N THR A 82 -0.69 9.24 13.73
CA THR A 82 -1.36 10.52 13.90
C THR A 82 -1.40 10.88 15.38
N ASP A 83 -1.39 12.18 15.66
CA ASP A 83 -1.63 12.73 16.99
C ASP A 83 -3.11 13.04 17.25
N ASP A 84 -3.99 12.78 16.28
CA ASP A 84 -5.44 12.98 16.45
C ASP A 84 -6.04 11.94 17.40
N SER A 85 -6.97 12.38 18.24
CA SER A 85 -7.78 11.50 19.06
C SER A 85 -8.85 10.83 18.20
N ALA A 86 -8.83 9.50 18.13
CA ALA A 86 -9.92 8.68 17.63
C ALA A 86 -10.49 7.82 18.77
N GLU A 87 -11.73 7.38 18.65
CA GLU A 87 -12.37 6.51 19.63
C GLU A 87 -12.34 5.05 19.16
N VAL A 88 -12.01 4.13 20.07
CA VAL A 88 -12.03 2.71 19.74
C VAL A 88 -13.46 2.26 19.47
N GLY A 89 -13.69 1.72 18.28
CA GLY A 89 -15.01 1.29 17.81
C GLY A 89 -15.69 2.27 16.85
N SER A 90 -15.15 3.49 16.66
CA SER A 90 -15.68 4.42 15.67
C SER A 90 -15.49 3.88 14.26
N THR A 91 -16.44 4.16 13.38
CA THR A 91 -16.36 3.84 11.95
C THR A 91 -15.94 5.07 11.16
N ILE A 92 -15.04 4.89 10.20
CA ILE A 92 -14.54 5.92 9.30
C ILE A 92 -14.92 5.52 7.87
N ASP A 93 -15.66 6.40 7.21
CA ASP A 93 -16.16 6.23 5.85
C ASP A 93 -15.40 7.08 4.84
N ALA A 94 -15.59 6.81 3.55
CA ALA A 94 -14.96 7.59 2.47
C ALA A 94 -15.40 9.06 2.42
N SER A 95 -16.48 9.43 3.12
CA SER A 95 -16.99 10.79 3.24
C SER A 95 -16.03 11.77 3.94
N VAL A 96 -14.98 11.27 4.61
CA VAL A 96 -13.94 12.14 5.18
C VAL A 96 -13.14 12.89 4.11
N PHE A 97 -13.14 12.40 2.86
CA PHE A 97 -12.47 13.04 1.73
C PHE A 97 -13.43 13.94 0.95
N ALA A 98 -12.95 15.13 0.59
CA ALA A 98 -13.66 16.04 -0.28
C ALA A 98 -13.09 15.98 -1.71
N VAL A 99 -13.92 16.31 -2.69
CA VAL A 99 -13.46 16.44 -4.08
C VAL A 99 -12.43 17.57 -4.16
N GLY A 100 -11.26 17.27 -4.73
CA GLY A 100 -10.12 18.19 -4.81
C GLY A 100 -9.04 17.96 -3.75
N ASP A 101 -9.29 17.10 -2.76
CA ASP A 101 -8.26 16.73 -1.77
C ASP A 101 -7.05 16.07 -2.45
N VAL A 102 -5.85 16.56 -2.14
CA VAL A 102 -4.60 15.92 -2.54
C VAL A 102 -4.33 14.77 -1.57
N VAL A 103 -4.29 13.54 -2.10
CA VAL A 103 -4.14 12.32 -1.31
C VAL A 103 -2.81 11.64 -1.56
N GLN A 104 -2.23 11.05 -0.51
CA GLN A 104 -1.08 10.17 -0.61
C GLN A 104 -1.55 8.71 -0.53
N VAL A 105 -1.17 7.91 -1.53
CA VAL A 105 -1.56 6.50 -1.61
C VAL A 105 -0.35 5.61 -1.39
N SER A 106 -0.47 4.64 -0.49
CA SER A 106 0.51 3.58 -0.28
C SER A 106 -0.15 2.22 -0.47
N GLY A 107 0.58 1.24 -0.99
CA GLY A 107 0.04 -0.08 -1.26
C GLY A 107 1.08 -1.07 -1.72
N LEU A 108 0.73 -2.36 -1.67
CA LEU A 108 1.58 -3.42 -2.18
C LEU A 108 1.53 -3.43 -3.71
N THR A 109 2.68 -3.24 -4.34
CA THR A 109 2.80 -3.32 -5.80
C THR A 109 2.67 -4.76 -6.29
N LYS A 110 2.19 -4.95 -7.53
CA LYS A 110 2.15 -6.27 -8.16
C LYS A 110 3.56 -6.87 -8.27
N GLY A 111 3.77 -8.02 -7.62
CA GLY A 111 5.01 -8.78 -7.73
C GLY A 111 5.26 -9.23 -9.18
N LYS A 112 6.50 -9.12 -9.64
CA LYS A 112 6.92 -9.53 -10.99
C LYS A 112 7.77 -10.83 -11.01
N GLY A 113 7.86 -11.52 -9.87
CA GLY A 113 8.73 -12.69 -9.67
C GLY A 113 10.22 -12.34 -9.64
N PHE A 114 11.09 -13.33 -9.85
CA PHE A 114 12.52 -13.11 -10.05
C PHE A 114 12.73 -12.35 -11.36
N ALA A 115 13.08 -11.06 -11.27
CA ALA A 115 13.31 -10.21 -12.42
C ALA A 115 14.80 -10.05 -12.69
N GLY A 116 15.21 -10.24 -13.95
CA GLY A 116 16.59 -9.97 -14.39
C GLY A 116 16.99 -8.50 -14.23
N VAL A 117 18.30 -8.25 -14.25
CA VAL A 117 18.90 -6.95 -13.92
C VAL A 117 18.41 -5.80 -14.79
N VAL A 118 18.20 -6.03 -16.09
CA VAL A 118 17.63 -5.04 -17.01
C VAL A 118 16.22 -4.63 -16.57
N LYS A 119 15.35 -5.60 -16.27
CA LYS A 119 13.95 -5.36 -15.88
C LYS A 119 13.80 -4.78 -14.48
N ARG A 120 14.70 -5.13 -13.54
CA ARG A 120 14.63 -4.70 -12.14
C ARG A 120 15.33 -3.36 -11.88
N HIS A 121 16.47 -3.13 -12.52
CA HIS A 121 17.35 -2.00 -12.26
C HIS A 121 17.51 -1.07 -13.46
N GLY A 122 16.91 -1.38 -14.62
CA GLY A 122 16.96 -0.50 -15.80
C GLY A 122 18.32 -0.47 -16.51
N PHE A 123 19.15 -1.49 -16.34
CA PHE A 123 20.44 -1.57 -17.05
C PHE A 123 20.23 -1.75 -18.55
N HIS A 124 21.12 -1.16 -19.36
CA HIS A 124 20.99 -1.14 -20.83
C HIS A 124 21.23 -2.51 -21.48
N GLY A 125 21.88 -3.45 -20.77
CA GLY A 125 22.31 -4.73 -21.36
C GLY A 125 23.53 -4.56 -22.28
N GLY A 126 24.06 -5.68 -22.78
CA GLY A 126 25.19 -5.67 -23.72
C GLY A 126 24.77 -5.47 -25.19
N PRO A 127 25.71 -5.09 -26.08
CA PRO A 127 25.46 -5.02 -27.51
C PRO A 127 25.06 -6.39 -28.11
N ARG A 128 24.21 -6.36 -29.14
CA ARG A 128 23.61 -7.57 -29.76
C ARG A 128 24.45 -8.23 -30.85
N SER A 129 25.41 -7.51 -31.43
CA SER A 129 26.24 -7.98 -32.55
C SER A 129 27.69 -8.26 -32.12
N HIS A 130 28.52 -8.76 -33.05
CA HIS A 130 29.93 -9.10 -32.82
C HIS A 130 30.20 -10.22 -31.78
N GLY A 131 29.54 -11.38 -31.95
CA GLY A 131 29.96 -12.65 -31.30
C GLY A 131 29.67 -12.78 -29.81
N GLN A 132 28.89 -11.87 -29.22
CA GLN A 132 28.52 -11.92 -27.80
C GLN A 132 27.54 -13.06 -27.51
N LYS A 133 27.87 -13.96 -26.57
CA LYS A 133 27.06 -15.17 -26.31
C LYS A 133 25.96 -15.01 -25.25
N HIS A 134 26.11 -14.14 -24.23
CA HIS A 134 25.22 -14.13 -23.05
C HIS A 134 25.02 -12.79 -22.32
N LEU A 135 25.67 -11.68 -22.76
CA LEU A 135 25.67 -10.41 -22.03
C LEU A 135 24.50 -9.46 -22.37
N GLU A 136 23.72 -9.79 -23.40
CA GLU A 136 22.76 -8.88 -24.02
C GLU A 136 21.60 -8.46 -23.10
N ILE A 137 21.11 -9.36 -22.23
CA ILE A 137 19.87 -9.14 -21.46
C ILE A 137 19.98 -9.55 -19.97
N ARG A 138 21.14 -10.08 -19.56
CA ARG A 138 21.24 -10.85 -18.29
C ARG A 138 22.28 -10.34 -17.29
N HIS A 139 23.19 -9.45 -17.69
CA HIS A 139 24.34 -9.09 -16.86
C HIS A 139 24.33 -7.63 -16.43
N CYS A 140 24.68 -7.40 -15.16
CA CYS A 140 25.20 -6.12 -14.72
C CYS A 140 26.69 -6.09 -15.07
N HIS A 141 27.17 -4.98 -15.63
CA HIS A 141 28.60 -4.75 -15.80
C HIS A 141 29.32 -4.69 -14.43
N ALA A 142 30.65 -4.61 -14.42
CA ALA A 142 31.46 -4.63 -13.20
C ALA A 142 30.97 -3.61 -12.16
N HIS A 143 30.84 -4.06 -10.90
CA HIS A 143 30.28 -3.29 -9.79
C HIS A 143 31.30 -2.45 -9.00
N GLY A 144 32.56 -2.38 -9.45
CA GLY A 144 33.61 -1.60 -8.79
C GLY A 144 34.95 -1.71 -9.50
N ARG A 145 35.84 -0.76 -9.22
CA ARG A 145 37.29 -0.86 -9.49
C ARG A 145 37.96 -1.49 -8.27
N GLN A 146 39.03 -2.24 -8.49
CA GLN A 146 39.99 -2.53 -7.42
C GLN A 146 40.75 -1.23 -7.16
N ASP A 147 40.38 -0.53 -6.09
CA ASP A 147 41.18 0.56 -5.56
C ASP A 147 42.36 -0.09 -4.82
N GLY A 148 43.56 0.07 -5.38
CA GLY A 148 44.84 -0.33 -4.81
C GLY A 148 45.63 0.89 -4.36
#